data_AF-Q46NK3-F1
#
_entry.id   AF-Q46NK3-F1
#
_cell.length_a   1.000
_cell.length_b   1.000
_cell.length_c   1.000
_cell.angle_alpha   90.00
_cell.angle_beta   90.00
_cell.angle_gamma   90.00
#
_symmetry.space_group_name_H-M   'P 1'
#
loop_
_entity.id
_entity.type
_entity.pdbx_description
1 polymer ?
#
loop_
_entity_poly.entity_id
_entity_poly.type
_entity_poly.pdbx_seq_one_letter_code
_entity_poly.pdbx_strand_id
1 'polypeptide(L)'
;MFWGTGALASKPKFDLGGWRVVETDRGEHHLVGIDLDNGTGQVSSTIVRFDASAMRCETASGRIYMLQETEGIATSNAWYVWEAWCQVNDVKHWTDVTARYRRGASAT
;
A
#
# COMPACT_ATOMS: atom_id res chain seq x y z
N MET A 1 12.89 -6.77 35.52
CA MET A 1 13.33 -7.74 34.50
C MET A 1 13.69 -6.94 33.26
N PHE A 2 14.97 -6.92 32.91
CA PHE A 2 15.49 -6.20 31.73
C PHE A 2 15.39 -7.16 30.54
N TRP A 3 14.51 -6.86 29.59
CA TRP A 3 14.43 -7.59 28.33
C TRP A 3 15.50 -7.02 27.41
N GLY A 4 16.48 -7.86 27.06
CA GLY A 4 17.56 -7.53 26.15
C GLY A 4 16.99 -7.13 24.79
N THR A 5 17.32 -5.92 24.35
CA THR A 5 17.10 -5.41 22.99
C THR A 5 18.04 -6.12 22.02
N GLY A 6 17.69 -7.37 21.74
CA GLY A 6 18.36 -8.24 20.77
C GLY A 6 17.36 -8.76 19.76
N ALA A 7 16.70 -7.89 19.01
CA ALA A 7 16.03 -8.26 17.78
C ALA A 7 16.22 -7.10 16.80
N LEU A 8 16.90 -7.35 15.68
CA LEU A 8 16.75 -6.51 14.51
C LEU A 8 15.25 -6.35 14.30
N ALA A 9 14.71 -5.15 14.50
CA ALA A 9 13.32 -4.86 14.17
C ALA A 9 13.20 -4.96 12.65
N SER A 10 12.91 -6.16 12.14
CA SER A 10 12.60 -6.37 10.74
C SER A 10 11.42 -5.48 10.42
N LYS A 11 11.58 -4.57 9.45
CA LYS A 11 10.48 -3.73 8.95
C LYS A 11 9.28 -4.64 8.67
N PRO A 12 8.07 -4.35 9.21
CA PRO A 12 6.89 -5.17 8.95
C PRO A 12 6.64 -5.26 7.43
N LYS A 13 6.52 -6.49 6.94
CA LYS A 13 6.38 -6.82 5.53
C LYS A 13 4.99 -7.40 5.29
N PHE A 14 4.31 -6.94 4.24
CA PHE A 14 2.98 -7.37 3.84
C PHE A 14 2.97 -7.74 2.36
N ASP A 15 2.25 -8.80 1.98
CA ASP A 15 1.93 -9.10 0.59
C ASP A 15 0.56 -8.51 0.26
N LEU A 16 0.52 -7.62 -0.74
CA LEU A 16 -0.67 -6.85 -1.09
C LEU A 16 -1.13 -7.20 -2.52
N GLY A 17 -2.29 -7.84 -2.61
CA GLY A 17 -2.95 -8.20 -3.86
C GLY A 17 -3.95 -7.14 -4.31
N GLY A 18 -4.31 -7.19 -5.60
CA GLY A 18 -5.30 -6.27 -6.20
C GLY A 18 -4.94 -4.78 -6.01
N TRP A 19 -3.66 -4.48 -5.83
CA TRP A 19 -3.18 -3.20 -5.33
C TRP A 19 -3.50 -2.06 -6.30
N ARG A 20 -3.70 -0.88 -5.71
CA ARG A 20 -3.90 0.40 -6.37
C ARG A 20 -3.08 1.47 -5.65
N VAL A 21 -2.70 2.49 -6.39
CA VAL A 21 -2.14 3.72 -5.83
C VAL A 21 -3.14 4.84 -6.03
N VAL A 22 -3.52 5.49 -4.94
CA VAL A 22 -4.44 6.63 -4.93
C VAL A 22 -3.69 7.89 -4.49
N GLU A 23 -3.99 9.00 -5.14
CA GLU A 23 -3.48 10.33 -4.80
C GLU A 23 -4.60 11.13 -4.12
N THR A 24 -4.34 11.68 -2.95
CA THR A 24 -5.28 12.54 -2.21
C THR A 24 -5.25 13.98 -2.73
N ASP A 25 -6.24 14.79 -2.33
CA ASP A 25 -6.28 16.25 -2.53
C ASP A 25 -5.10 17.00 -1.89
N ARG A 26 -4.37 16.36 -0.98
CA ARG A 26 -3.12 16.88 -0.39
C ARG A 26 -1.87 16.46 -1.17
N GLY A 27 -2.03 15.71 -2.27
CA GLY A 27 -0.94 15.19 -3.10
C GLY A 27 -0.20 13.99 -2.49
N GLU A 28 -0.77 13.36 -1.46
CA GLU A 28 -0.18 12.18 -0.83
C GLU A 28 -0.57 10.92 -1.62
N HIS A 29 0.39 10.02 -1.84
CA HIS A 29 0.13 8.73 -2.48
C HIS A 29 0.00 7.63 -1.45
N HIS A 30 -1.05 6.82 -1.54
CA HIS A 30 -1.32 5.69 -0.64
C HIS A 30 -1.56 4.41 -1.44
N LEU A 31 -1.19 3.26 -0.85
CA LEU A 31 -1.61 1.96 -1.36
C LEU A 31 -2.99 1.61 -0.82
N VAL A 32 -3.81 1.02 -1.70
CA VAL A 32 -5.09 0.39 -1.38
C VAL A 32 -5.06 -1.01 -1.97
N GLY A 33 -5.40 -2.04 -1.21
CA GLY A 33 -5.41 -3.41 -1.71
C GLY A 33 -5.93 -4.42 -0.69
N ILE A 34 -5.76 -5.70 -1.02
CA ILE A 34 -6.10 -6.81 -0.14
C ILE A 34 -4.82 -7.35 0.47
N ASP A 35 -4.74 -7.38 1.80
CA ASP A 35 -3.71 -8.11 2.51
C ASP A 35 -3.90 -9.61 2.25
N LEU A 36 -2.93 -10.25 1.60
CA LEU A 36 -3.03 -11.64 1.17
C LEU A 36 -2.90 -12.63 2.33
N ASP A 37 -2.36 -12.21 3.48
CA ASP A 37 -2.20 -13.10 4.64
C ASP A 37 -3.54 -13.36 5.33
N ASN A 38 -4.44 -12.38 5.33
CA ASN A 38 -5.71 -12.43 6.06
C ASN A 38 -6.95 -12.11 5.22
N GLY A 39 -6.78 -11.72 3.95
CA GLY A 39 -7.87 -11.42 3.02
C GLY A 39 -8.61 -10.11 3.29
N THR A 40 -8.08 -9.24 4.15
CA THR A 40 -8.75 -7.98 4.53
C THR A 40 -8.32 -6.80 3.67
N GLY A 41 -9.20 -5.79 3.57
CA GLY A 41 -8.87 -4.53 2.92
C GLY A 41 -7.81 -3.75 3.71
N GLN A 42 -6.81 -3.22 3.02
CA GLN A 42 -5.68 -2.52 3.63
C GLN A 42 -5.45 -1.19 2.92
N VAL A 43 -5.21 -0.15 3.72
CA VAL A 43 -4.71 1.17 3.28
C VAL A 43 -3.36 1.42 3.95
N SER A 44 -2.39 1.92 3.19
CA SER A 44 -1.07 2.25 3.75
C SER A 44 -0.97 3.70 4.21
N SER A 45 0.05 4.02 5.03
CA SER A 45 0.56 5.39 5.13
C SER A 45 1.17 5.84 3.78
N THR A 46 1.50 7.13 3.67
CA THR A 46 2.07 7.73 2.45
C THR A 46 3.25 6.94 1.91
N ILE A 47 3.26 6.71 0.60
CA ILE A 47 4.34 6.07 -0.14
C ILE A 47 5.55 7.00 -0.12
N VAL A 48 6.71 6.47 0.27
CA VAL A 48 7.99 7.20 0.24
C VAL A 48 8.96 6.63 -0.80
N ARG A 49 8.79 5.36 -1.17
CA ARG A 49 9.57 4.73 -2.24
C ARG A 49 8.75 3.66 -2.94
N PHE A 50 8.88 3.60 -4.26
CA PHE A 50 8.29 2.56 -5.08
C PHE A 50 9.35 2.01 -6.04
N ASP A 51 9.57 0.71 -5.98
CA ASP A 51 10.42 -0.04 -6.90
C ASP A 51 9.53 -0.89 -7.80
N ALA A 52 9.34 -0.43 -9.04
CA ALA A 52 8.48 -1.08 -10.00
C ALA A 52 9.08 -2.39 -10.55
N SER A 53 10.40 -2.54 -10.51
CA SER A 53 11.08 -3.77 -10.97
C SER A 53 10.92 -4.90 -9.96
N ALA A 54 11.01 -4.58 -8.67
CA ALA A 54 10.85 -5.52 -7.57
C ALA A 54 9.41 -5.61 -7.05
N MET A 55 8.49 -4.82 -7.64
CA MET A 55 7.10 -4.69 -7.18
C MET A 55 7.03 -4.46 -5.67
N ARG A 56 7.81 -3.49 -5.18
CA ARG A 56 8.01 -3.24 -3.75
C ARG A 56 7.76 -1.78 -3.42
N CYS A 57 7.04 -1.53 -2.34
CA CYS A 57 6.76 -0.19 -1.85
C CYS A 57 7.18 -0.03 -0.39
N GLU A 58 7.79 1.11 -0.06
CA GLU A 58 8.05 1.53 1.31
C GLU A 58 7.20 2.76 1.63
N THR A 59 6.73 2.82 2.87
CA THR A 59 5.80 3.85 3.32
C THR A 59 6.35 4.63 4.52
N ALA A 60 5.76 5.78 4.82
CA ALA A 60 6.21 6.68 5.90
C ALA A 60 6.21 6.02 7.29
N SER A 61 5.35 5.03 7.51
CA SER A 61 5.35 4.21 8.74
C SER A 61 6.51 3.20 8.83
N GLY A 62 7.35 3.08 7.79
CA GLY A 62 8.44 2.12 7.71
C GLY A 62 8.02 0.72 7.24
N ARG A 63 6.73 0.50 6.96
CA ARG A 63 6.21 -0.76 6.41
C ARG A 63 6.67 -0.97 4.97
N ILE A 64 6.91 -2.24 4.64
CA ILE A 64 7.21 -2.71 3.30
C ILE A 64 6.01 -3.48 2.76
N TYR A 65 5.54 -3.11 1.58
CA TYR A 65 4.54 -3.84 0.84
C TYR A 65 5.17 -4.49 -0.39
N MET A 66 4.97 -5.79 -0.54
CA MET A 66 5.25 -6.52 -1.78
C MET A 66 3.96 -6.62 -2.57
N LEU A 67 3.99 -6.10 -3.79
CA LEU A 67 2.81 -5.92 -4.62
C LEU A 67 2.66 -7.13 -5.53
N GLN A 68 1.61 -7.91 -5.30
CA GLN A 68 1.35 -9.12 -6.07
C GLN A 68 0.35 -8.80 -7.18
N GLU A 69 0.70 -9.10 -8.43
CA GLU A 69 -0.24 -9.05 -9.54
C GLU A 69 -1.15 -10.27 -9.44
N THR A 70 -2.37 -10.04 -8.94
CA THR A 70 -3.37 -11.08 -8.72
C THR A 70 -4.55 -10.85 -9.64
N GLU A 71 -4.68 -11.66 -10.69
CA GLU A 71 -5.87 -11.64 -11.52
C GLU A 71 -7.09 -12.16 -10.73
N GLY A 72 -8.24 -11.51 -10.88
CA GLY A 72 -9.51 -12.00 -10.33
C GLY A 72 -9.71 -11.81 -8.82
N ILE A 73 -8.79 -11.18 -8.08
CA ILE A 73 -9.06 -10.83 -6.67
C ILE A 73 -10.13 -9.74 -6.57
N ALA A 74 -11.14 -9.99 -5.73
CA ALA A 74 -12.15 -9.01 -5.39
C ALA A 74 -11.56 -7.89 -4.52
N THR A 75 -11.62 -6.65 -4.99
CA THR A 75 -11.06 -5.48 -4.28
C THR A 75 -12.11 -4.63 -3.57
N SER A 76 -13.37 -5.09 -3.47
CA SER A 76 -14.46 -4.34 -2.83
C SER A 76 -14.16 -4.00 -1.37
N ASN A 77 -13.58 -4.95 -0.62
CA ASN A 77 -13.17 -4.72 0.77
C ASN A 77 -12.06 -3.68 0.88
N ALA A 78 -11.13 -3.63 -0.07
CA ALA A 78 -10.08 -2.62 -0.10
C ALA A 78 -10.67 -1.21 -0.28
N TRP A 79 -11.63 -1.06 -1.20
CA TRP A 79 -12.31 0.21 -1.43
C TRP A 79 -13.19 0.63 -0.25
N TYR A 80 -13.88 -0.30 0.41
CA TYR A 80 -14.61 -0.02 1.64
C TYR A 80 -13.69 0.56 2.74
N VAL A 81 -12.51 -0.06 2.94
CA VAL A 81 -11.53 0.44 3.92
C VAL A 81 -10.95 1.79 3.50
N TRP A 82 -10.71 2.01 2.21
CA TRP A 82 -10.28 3.31 1.68
C TRP A 82 -11.31 4.41 1.95
N GLU A 83 -12.58 4.17 1.66
CA GLU A 83 -13.65 5.14 1.91
C GLU A 83 -13.75 5.51 3.40
N ALA A 84 -13.71 4.51 4.29
CA ALA A 84 -13.70 4.75 5.73
C ALA A 84 -12.45 5.53 6.17
N TRP A 85 -11.28 5.20 5.61
CA TRP A 85 -10.03 5.91 5.89
C TRP A 85 -10.10 7.37 5.46
N CYS A 86 -10.68 7.68 4.28
CA CYS A 86 -10.90 9.04 3.81
C CYS A 86 -11.77 9.85 4.76
N GLN A 87 -12.83 9.26 5.33
CA GLN A 87 -13.68 9.95 6.31
C GLN A 87 -12.88 10.32 7.57
N VAL A 88 -12.07 9.40 8.08
CA VAL A 88 -11.26 9.62 9.29
C VAL A 88 -10.15 10.65 9.06
N ASN A 89 -9.56 10.69 7.86
CA ASN A 89 -8.41 11.54 7.53
C ASN A 89 -8.80 12.84 6.79
N ASP A 90 -10.10 13.11 6.67
CA ASP A 90 -10.67 14.28 6.01
C ASP A 90 -10.19 14.48 4.56
N VAL A 91 -10.07 13.38 3.80
CA VAL A 91 -9.76 13.42 2.36
C VAL A 91 -11.05 13.61 1.58
N LYS A 92 -11.17 14.72 0.85
CA LYS A 92 -12.40 15.07 0.11
C LYS A 92 -12.38 14.60 -1.33
N HIS A 93 -11.20 14.64 -1.95
CA HIS A 93 -10.99 14.18 -3.31
C HIS A 93 -9.78 13.28 -3.40
N TRP A 94 -9.85 12.30 -4.28
CA TRP A 94 -8.73 11.42 -4.59
C TRP A 94 -8.85 10.93 -6.03
N THR A 95 -7.74 10.46 -6.59
CA THR A 95 -7.67 9.90 -7.95
C THR A 95 -6.87 8.61 -7.94
N ASP A 96 -7.33 7.58 -8.66
CA ASP A 96 -6.51 6.40 -8.93
C ASP A 96 -5.39 6.74 -9.92
N VAL A 97 -4.16 6.62 -9.46
CA VAL A 97 -2.94 6.93 -10.22
C VAL A 97 -2.07 5.69 -10.45
N THR A 98 -2.60 4.49 -10.25
CA THR A 98 -1.90 3.20 -10.40
C THR A 98 -1.15 3.09 -11.74
N ALA A 99 -1.74 3.60 -12.81
CA ALA A 99 -1.12 3.58 -14.14
C ALA A 99 0.22 4.34 -14.21
N ARG A 100 0.43 5.38 -13.38
CA ARG A 100 1.70 6.11 -13.30
C ARG A 100 2.82 5.23 -12.74
N TYR A 101 2.47 4.35 -11.80
CA TYR A 101 3.39 3.43 -11.14
C TYR A 101 3.68 2.18 -11.98
N ARG A 102 2.71 1.72 -12.78
CA ARG A 102 2.91 0.61 -13.73
C ARG A 102 3.77 0.99 -14.94
N ARG A 103 3.61 2.21 -15.48
CA ARG A 103 4.38 2.66 -16.66
C ARG A 103 5.87 2.87 -16.39
N GLY A 104 6.28 3.05 -15.13
CA GLY A 104 7.69 3.07 -14.76
C GLY A 104 8.38 1.69 -14.77
N ALA A 105 7.63 0.59 -14.94
CA ALA A 105 8.14 -0.78 -14.95
C ALA A 105 8.63 -1.27 -16.34
N SER A 106 8.53 -0.44 -17.38
CA SER A 106 8.85 -0.84 -18.75
C SER A 106 10.02 -0.04 -19.31
N ALA A 107 11.24 -0.52 -19.08
CA ALA A 107 12.40 -0.35 -19.96
C ALA A 107 13.59 -1.20 -19.47
N THR A 108 13.73 -2.43 -19.99
CA THR A 108 15.01 -3.05 -20.39
C THR A 108 14.69 -4.21 -21.31
#